data_AF-A0A562PHY7-F1
#
_entry.id   AF-A0A562PHY7-F1
#
_cell.length_a   1.000
_cell.length_b   1.000
_cell.length_c   1.000
_cell.angle_alpha   90.00
_cell.angle_beta   90.00
_cell.angle_gamma   90.00
#
_symmetry.space_group_name_H-M   'P 1'
#
loop_
_entity.id
_entity.type
_entity.pdbx_description
1 polymer ?
#
loop_
_entity_poly.entity_id
_entity_poly.type
_entity_poly.pdbx_seq_one_letter_code
_entity_poly.pdbx_strand_id
1 'polypeptide(L)'
;MLVQQQKIQFSPYSSLYDLIVPKDNMLRKINELIDFSFIYDELLNKYCANNGRTAESPVRMFKYLLLKTIYTVSDVDVVERSR
;
A
#
# COMPACT_ATOMS: atom_id res chain seq x y z
N MET A 1 -18.02 -2.63 3.71
CA MET A 1 -17.38 -3.64 2.82
C MET A 1 -15.90 -3.34 2.67
N LEU A 2 -15.03 -4.35 2.75
CA LEU A 2 -13.60 -4.22 2.52
C LEU A 2 -13.26 -4.44 1.05
N VAL A 3 -12.47 -3.54 0.47
CA VAL A 3 -12.01 -3.63 -0.91
C VAL A 3 -10.58 -4.13 -0.96
N GLN A 4 -10.32 -5.09 -1.84
CA GLN A 4 -8.97 -5.55 -2.13
C GLN A 4 -8.17 -4.49 -2.87
N GLN A 5 -6.89 -4.35 -2.53
CA GLN A 5 -6.01 -3.40 -3.21
C GLN A 5 -5.94 -3.77 -4.70
N GLN A 6 -6.21 -2.79 -5.57
CA GLN A 6 -6.00 -2.97 -7.00
C GLN A 6 -4.52 -3.24 -7.29
N LYS A 7 -4.25 -4.17 -8.20
CA LYS A 7 -2.88 -4.41 -8.67
C LYS A 7 -2.42 -3.20 -9.47
N ILE A 8 -1.20 -2.75 -9.20
CA ILE A 8 -0.56 -1.71 -9.99
C ILE A 8 -0.32 -2.27 -11.39
N GLN A 9 -0.81 -1.58 -12.41
CA GLN A 9 -0.43 -1.87 -13.79
C GLN A 9 0.93 -1.23 -14.05
N PHE A 10 1.95 -2.05 -14.23
CA PHE A 10 3.28 -1.55 -14.54
C PHE A 10 3.40 -1.20 -16.03
N SER A 11 4.26 -0.22 -16.32
CA SER A 11 4.60 0.14 -17.70
C SER A 11 5.44 -0.97 -18.38
N PRO A 12 5.56 -0.95 -19.72
CA PRO A 12 6.45 -1.87 -20.44
C PRO A 12 7.93 -1.79 -20.02
N TYR A 13 8.32 -0.72 -19.33
CA TYR A 13 9.68 -0.47 -18.85
C TYR A 13 9.87 -0.82 -17.37
N SER A 14 9.00 -1.67 -16.81
CA SER A 14 9.06 -2.07 -15.39
C SER A 14 10.38 -2.69 -14.98
N SER A 15 11.07 -3.38 -15.91
CA SER A 15 12.41 -3.95 -15.68
C SER A 15 13.48 -2.90 -15.32
N LEU A 16 13.26 -1.63 -15.70
CA LEU A 16 14.16 -0.53 -15.35
C LEU A 16 14.18 -0.27 -13.83
N TYR A 17 13.09 -0.58 -13.12
CA TYR A 17 13.02 -0.52 -11.66
C TYR A 17 14.12 -1.38 -11.02
N ASP A 18 14.35 -2.58 -11.54
CA ASP A 18 15.36 -3.49 -11.01
C ASP A 18 16.80 -3.04 -11.25
N LEU A 19 17.01 -2.21 -12.27
CA LEU A 19 18.32 -1.66 -12.63
C LEU A 19 18.62 -0.37 -11.87
N ILE A 20 17.61 0.47 -11.65
CA ILE A 20 17.78 1.81 -11.05
C ILE A 20 17.67 1.77 -9.53
N VAL A 21 16.76 0.94 -8.99
CA VAL A 21 16.48 0.91 -7.55
C VAL A 21 17.30 -0.19 -6.88
N PRO A 22 18.27 0.16 -6.01
CA PRO A 22 19.12 -0.82 -5.35
C PRO A 22 18.32 -1.89 -4.59
N LYS A 23 18.81 -3.13 -4.60
CA LYS A 23 18.19 -4.26 -3.88
C LYS A 23 18.15 -4.02 -2.37
N ASP A 24 19.07 -3.22 -1.84
CA ASP A 24 19.14 -2.89 -0.43
C ASP A 24 18.23 -1.73 -0.01
N ASN A 25 17.53 -1.09 -0.96
CA ASN A 25 16.55 -0.04 -0.70
C ASN A 25 15.49 -0.50 0.30
N MET A 26 15.27 0.32 1.34
CA MET A 26 14.38 -0.03 2.44
C MET A 26 12.93 -0.29 1.99
N LEU A 27 12.35 0.54 1.12
CA LEU A 27 10.97 0.37 0.68
C LEU A 27 10.81 -0.87 -0.20
N ARG A 28 11.83 -1.18 -1.00
CA ARG A 28 11.90 -2.41 -1.77
C ARG A 28 11.89 -3.63 -0.86
N LYS A 29 12.76 -3.65 0.16
CA LYS A 29 12.79 -4.71 1.18
C LYS A 29 11.46 -4.86 1.91
N ILE A 30 10.84 -3.75 2.33
CA ILE A 30 9.51 -3.76 2.97
C ILE A 30 8.48 -4.43 2.06
N ASN A 31 8.44 -4.05 0.78
CA ASN A 31 7.47 -4.60 -0.16
C ASN A 31 7.73 -6.07 -0.54
N GLU A 32 8.99 -6.52 -0.53
CA GLU A 32 9.38 -7.90 -0.83
C GLU A 32 9.25 -8.84 0.38
N LEU A 33 9.48 -8.35 1.60
CA LEU A 33 9.53 -9.17 2.82
C LEU A 33 8.22 -9.21 3.60
N ILE A 34 7.38 -8.18 3.48
CA ILE A 34 6.13 -8.09 4.25
C ILE A 34 4.97 -8.50 3.37
N ASP A 35 4.30 -9.58 3.74
CA ASP A 35 2.96 -9.85 3.25
C ASP A 35 1.96 -8.96 4.00
N PHE A 36 1.29 -8.05 3.29
CA PHE A 36 0.31 -7.14 3.87
C PHE A 36 -1.11 -7.74 3.96
N SER A 37 -1.29 -9.00 3.56
CA SER A 37 -2.58 -9.71 3.64
C SER A 37 -3.15 -9.73 5.06
N PHE A 38 -2.30 -9.79 6.10
CA PHE A 38 -2.70 -9.81 7.51
C PHE A 38 -3.62 -8.63 7.91
N ILE A 39 -3.52 -7.50 7.23
CA ILE A 39 -4.37 -6.33 7.49
C ILE A 39 -5.83 -6.63 7.17
N TYR A 40 -6.08 -7.43 6.12
CA TYR A 40 -7.43 -7.87 5.79
C TYR A 40 -7.97 -8.82 6.86
N ASP A 41 -7.16 -9.76 7.31
CA ASP A 41 -7.55 -10.73 8.33
C ASP A 41 -7.93 -10.04 9.65
N GLU A 42 -7.15 -9.03 10.05
CA GLU A 42 -7.41 -8.24 11.26
C GLU A 42 -8.71 -7.42 11.16
N LEU A 43 -9.02 -6.89 9.99
CA LEU A 43 -10.15 -5.98 9.80
C LEU A 43 -11.42 -6.67 9.33
N LEU A 44 -11.37 -7.90 8.83
CA LEU A 44 -12.52 -8.59 8.23
C LEU A 44 -13.76 -8.56 9.13
N ASN A 45 -13.57 -8.88 10.41
CA ASN A 45 -14.65 -8.94 11.40
C ASN A 45 -15.11 -7.58 11.93
N LYS A 46 -14.41 -6.48 11.55
CA LYS A 46 -14.76 -5.11 11.94
C LYS A 46 -15.65 -4.42 10.91
N TYR A 47 -15.78 -4.99 9.72
CA TYR A 47 -16.58 -4.43 8.63
C TYR A 47 -17.76 -5.33 8.28
N CYS A 48 -18.89 -4.69 7.95
CA CYS A 48 -20.00 -5.42 7.36
C CYS A 48 -19.68 -5.82 5.91
N ALA A 49 -19.98 -7.08 5.58
CA ALA A 49 -19.69 -7.69 4.29
C ALA A 49 -20.61 -7.20 3.16
N ASN A 50 -21.83 -6.74 3.48
CA ASN A 50 -22.85 -6.43 2.47
C ASN A 50 -23.64 -5.14 2.75
N ASN A 51 -23.33 -4.40 3.81
CA ASN A 51 -24.03 -3.17 4.16
C ASN A 51 -23.04 -2.01 4.39
N GLY A 52 -23.50 -0.80 4.08
CA GLY A 52 -22.76 0.44 4.26
C GLY A 52 -21.89 0.84 3.07
N ARG A 53 -21.12 1.91 3.27
CA ARG A 53 -20.22 2.45 2.25
C ARG A 53 -19.03 1.52 2.02
N THR A 54 -18.59 1.47 0.76
CA THR A 54 -17.37 0.78 0.36
C THR A 54 -16.17 1.54 0.92
N ALA A 55 -15.33 0.87 1.71
CA ALA A 55 -14.11 1.46 2.21
C ALA A 55 -13.01 1.42 1.15
N GLU A 56 -12.10 2.38 1.18
CA GLU A 56 -10.82 2.25 0.49
C GLU A 56 -10.05 1.03 1.00
N SER A 57 -9.10 0.53 0.19
CA SER A 57 -8.30 -0.62 0.58
C SER A 57 -7.56 -0.33 1.91
N PRO A 58 -7.77 -1.15 2.95
CA PRO A 58 -7.10 -0.95 4.23
C PRO A 58 -5.58 -1.11 4.13
N VAL A 59 -5.10 -1.96 3.22
CA VAL A 59 -3.66 -2.09 2.93
C VAL A 59 -3.09 -0.79 2.35
N ARG A 60 -3.82 -0.12 1.45
CA ARG A 60 -3.41 1.18 0.92
C ARG A 60 -3.31 2.22 2.03
N MET A 61 -4.32 2.29 2.89
CA MET A 61 -4.35 3.24 4.01
C MET A 61 -3.21 2.98 5.00
N PHE A 62 -2.93 1.72 5.32
CA PHE A 62 -1.79 1.34 6.16
C PHE A 62 -0.46 1.78 5.53
N LYS A 63 -0.27 1.58 4.21
CA LYS A 63 0.95 2.01 3.51
C LYS A 63 1.15 3.53 3.57
N TYR A 64 0.09 4.33 3.50
CA TYR A 64 0.19 5.78 3.70
C TYR A 64 0.67 6.14 5.10
N LEU A 65 0.11 5.51 6.14
CA LEU A 65 0.53 5.74 7.51
C LEU A 65 1.98 5.30 7.74
N LEU A 66 2.39 4.17 7.15
CA LEU A 66 3.77 3.70 7.20
C LEU A 66 4.73 4.68 6.54
N LEU A 67 4.43 5.16 5.34
CA LEU A 67 5.25 6.15 4.63
C LEU A 67 5.32 7.48 5.38
N LYS A 68 4.19 7.94 5.94
CA LYS A 68 4.12 9.13 6.78
C LYS A 68 5.06 9.02 7.99
N THR A 69 5.06 7.85 8.63
CA THR A 69 5.89 7.58 9.81
C THR A 69 7.37 7.53 9.45
N ILE A 70 7.73 6.92 8.32
CA ILE A 70 9.12 6.79 7.87
C ILE A 70 9.70 8.14 7.43
N TYR A 71 8.94 8.95 6.70
CA TYR A 71 9.46 10.14 6.02
C TYR A 71 9.04 11.48 6.62
N THR A 72 8.27 11.50 7.72
CA THR A 72 7.81 12.74 8.39
C THR A 72 7.17 13.75 7.42
N VAL A 73 6.39 13.24 6.47
CA VAL A 73 5.69 14.02 5.44
C VAL A 73 4.23 14.26 5.84
N SER A 74 3.58 15.30 5.29
CA SER A 74 2.15 15.54 5.57
C SER A 74 1.26 14.52 4.86
N ASP A 75 0.00 14.39 5.31
CA ASP A 75 -0.97 13.52 4.63
C ASP A 75 -1.18 13.94 3.18
N VAL A 76 -1.17 15.26 2.91
CA VAL A 76 -1.30 15.83 1.57
C VAL A 76 -0.11 15.43 0.70
N ASP A 77 1.11 15.53 1.24
CA ASP A 77 2.33 15.17 0.50
C ASP A 77 2.40 13.67 0.18
N VAL A 78 2.02 12.81 1.14
CA VAL A 78 1.97 11.36 0.91
C VAL A 78 0.99 11.02 -0.19
N VAL A 79 -0.22 11.59 -0.13
CA VAL A 79 -1.25 11.36 -1.12
C VAL A 79 -0.78 11.83 -2.50
N GLU A 80 -0.21 13.04 -2.60
CA GLU A 80 0.23 13.57 -3.89
C GLU A 80 1.37 12.75 -4.52
N ARG A 81 2.34 12.29 -3.72
CA ARG A 81 3.47 11.47 -4.19
C ARG A 81 3.12 10.02 -4.52
N SER A 82 1.91 9.58 -4.19
CA SER A 82 1.45 8.19 -4.35
C SER A 82 0.36 8.02 -5.42
N ARG A 83 0.01 9.11 -6.10
CA ARG A 83 -0.80 9.11 -7.31
C ARG A 83 0.03 8.61 -8.50
#